data_AF-A0A7V8IIB9-F1
#
_entry.id   AF-A0A7V8IIB9-F1
#
_cell.length_a   1.000
_cell.length_b   1.000
_cell.length_c   1.000
_cell.angle_alpha   90.00
_cell.angle_beta   90.00
_cell.angle_gamma   90.00
#
_symmetry.space_group_name_H-M   'P 1'
#
loop_
_entity.id
_entity.type
_entity.pdbx_description
1 polymer ?
#
loop_
_entity_poly.entity_id
_entity_poly.type
_entity_poly.pdbx_seq_one_letter_code
_entity_poly.pdbx_strand_id
1 'polypeptide(L)'
;MENPAYNRVDINGNYAIAKVGYDFALGEIKCGKEDGDQPYLSTLAVYQNPVSLINDFVHRAIGTEIWRGNVTDAKKLLTESKRFAALCQSAFDQLNNDKEQE
;
A
#
# COMPACT_ATOMS: atom_id res chain seq x y z
N MET A 1 7.00 -1.61 -21.22
CA MET A 1 7.25 -0.26 -20.67
C MET A 1 7.88 -0.48 -19.32
N GLU A 2 9.18 -0.20 -19.20
CA GLU A 2 9.84 -0.11 -17.90
C GLU A 2 9.09 0.92 -17.07
N ASN A 3 8.63 0.49 -15.89
CA ASN A 3 7.86 1.32 -14.99
C ASN A 3 8.77 2.49 -14.58
N PRO A 4 8.47 3.76 -14.95
CA PRO A 4 9.24 4.88 -14.42
C PRO A 4 9.24 4.70 -12.90
N ALA A 5 10.40 4.83 -12.28
CA ALA A 5 10.55 4.68 -10.84
C ALA A 5 9.64 5.72 -10.16
N TYR A 6 8.37 5.34 -9.96
CA TYR A 6 7.48 6.05 -9.09
C TYR A 6 8.18 6.08 -7.75
N ASN A 7 8.27 7.26 -7.14
CA ASN A 7 8.57 7.31 -5.72
C ASN A 7 7.49 6.45 -5.04
N ARG A 8 7.92 5.26 -4.57
CA ARG A 8 7.07 4.16 -4.14
C ARG A 8 7.53 3.76 -2.75
N VAL A 9 6.56 3.59 -1.86
CA VAL A 9 6.80 3.11 -0.50
C VAL A 9 6.01 1.83 -0.28
N ASP A 10 6.70 0.76 0.07
CA ASP A 10 6.12 -0.55 0.32
C ASP A 10 5.43 -0.57 1.70
N ILE A 11 4.23 -1.15 1.72
CA ILE A 11 3.41 -1.30 2.92
C ILE A 11 3.19 -2.78 3.18
N ASN A 12 3.74 -3.25 4.31
CA ASN A 12 3.49 -4.60 4.83
C ASN A 12 3.81 -5.72 3.81
N GLY A 13 4.79 -5.50 2.93
CA GLY A 13 5.33 -6.47 1.97
C GLY A 13 4.42 -6.91 0.81
N ASN A 14 3.14 -6.50 0.81
CA ASN A 14 2.15 -6.94 -0.19
C ASN A 14 1.53 -5.76 -0.95
N TYR A 15 1.57 -4.56 -0.39
CA TYR A 15 1.02 -3.36 -0.99
C TYR A 15 2.11 -2.31 -1.13
N ALA A 16 1.88 -1.30 -1.97
CA ALA A 16 2.67 -0.10 -1.97
C ALA A 16 1.81 1.11 -2.33
N ILE A 17 2.28 2.29 -1.92
CA ILE A 17 1.76 3.55 -2.42
C ILE A 17 2.80 4.23 -3.29
N ALA A 18 2.35 4.96 -4.29
CA ALA A 18 3.19 5.69 -5.22
C ALA A 18 2.58 7.05 -5.53
N LYS A 19 3.42 8.05 -5.81
CA LYS A 19 2.95 9.37 -6.26
C LYS A 19 2.83 9.41 -7.78
N VAL A 20 1.68 9.81 -8.30
CA VAL A 20 1.39 9.90 -9.74
C VAL A 20 0.94 11.33 -10.05
N GLY A 21 1.90 12.20 -10.38
CA GLY A 21 1.62 13.64 -10.50
C GLY A 21 1.22 14.24 -9.15
N TYR A 22 -0.01 14.78 -9.09
CA TYR A 22 -0.61 15.30 -7.86
C TYR A 22 -1.43 14.24 -7.08
N ASP A 23 -1.65 13.08 -7.68
CA ASP A 23 -2.46 12.00 -7.12
C ASP A 23 -1.59 10.90 -6.49
N PHE A 24 -2.26 9.92 -5.87
CA PHE A 24 -1.65 8.78 -5.19
C PHE A 24 -2.18 7.47 -5.75
N ALA A 25 -1.29 6.57 -6.16
CA ALA A 25 -1.64 5.21 -6.55
C ALA A 25 -1.51 4.26 -5.35
N LEU A 26 -2.50 3.40 -5.14
CA LEU A 26 -2.40 2.19 -4.33
C LEU A 26 -2.20 1.01 -5.27
N GLY A 27 -1.25 0.13 -4.97
CA GLY A 27 -1.06 -1.09 -5.74
C GLY A 27 -0.64 -2.27 -4.89
N GLU A 28 -0.71 -3.45 -5.50
CA GLU A 28 -0.18 -4.69 -4.96
C GLU A 28 1.22 -4.94 -5.50
N ILE A 29 2.12 -5.40 -4.65
CA ILE A 29 3.45 -5.86 -5.06
C ILE A 29 3.29 -7.26 -5.60
N LYS A 30 3.61 -7.46 -6.88
CA LYS A 30 3.58 -8.75 -7.56
C LYS A 30 4.97 -9.09 -8.04
N CYS A 31 5.35 -10.36 -7.93
CA CYS A 31 6.47 -10.89 -8.70
C CYS A 31 5.92 -11.52 -9.98
N GLY A 32 6.71 -11.47 -11.06
CA GLY A 32 6.41 -12.25 -12.24
C GLY A 32 6.54 -13.76 -11.96
N LYS A 33 6.24 -14.57 -12.97
CA LYS A 33 6.17 -16.03 -12.81
C LYS A 33 7.50 -16.73 -13.05
N GLU A 34 8.49 -16.01 -13.59
CA GLU A 34 9.79 -16.56 -13.94
C GLU A 34 10.82 -16.29 -12.82
N ASP A 35 11.74 -17.24 -12.62
CA ASP A 35 12.82 -17.09 -11.65
C ASP A 35 13.71 -15.90 -12.04
N GLY A 36 13.76 -14.89 -11.16
CA GLY A 36 14.51 -13.64 -11.38
C GLY A 36 13.65 -12.44 -11.75
N ASP A 37 12.33 -12.61 -11.92
CA ASP A 37 11.42 -11.50 -12.18
C ASP A 37 11.43 -10.48 -11.03
N GLN A 38 11.64 -9.21 -11.39
CA GLN A 38 11.63 -8.11 -10.44
C GLN A 38 10.21 -7.83 -9.92
N PRO A 39 10.04 -7.54 -8.62
CA PRO A 39 8.74 -7.15 -8.09
C PRO A 39 8.22 -5.86 -8.76
N TYR A 40 7.01 -5.90 -9.30
CA TYR A 40 6.34 -4.76 -9.91
C TYR A 40 5.08 -4.37 -9.15
N LEU A 41 4.68 -3.11 -9.30
CA LEU A 41 3.45 -2.59 -8.72
C LEU A 41 2.28 -2.80 -9.69
N SER A 42 1.32 -3.63 -9.30
CA SER A 42 0.03 -3.75 -9.96
C SER A 42 -0.93 -2.71 -9.37
N THR A 43 -1.08 -1.56 -10.03
CA THR A 43 -1.98 -0.48 -9.56
C THR A 43 -3.40 -0.99 -9.42
N LEU A 44 -3.97 -0.82 -8.23
CA LEU A 44 -5.36 -1.14 -7.92
C LEU A 44 -6.27 0.05 -8.20
N ALA A 45 -5.85 1.25 -7.78
CA ALA A 45 -6.62 2.47 -7.90
C ALA A 45 -5.74 3.71 -7.70
N VAL A 46 -6.24 4.86 -8.15
CA VAL A 46 -5.62 6.18 -8.00
C VAL A 46 -6.58 7.09 -7.23
N TYR A 47 -6.05 7.89 -6.31
CA TYR A 47 -6.80 8.75 -5.40
C TYR A 47 -6.23 10.16 -5.39
N GLN A 48 -7.12 11.13 -5.35
CA GLN A 48 -6.77 12.56 -5.26
C GLN A 48 -6.43 13.00 -3.83
N ASN A 49 -6.71 12.17 -2.83
CA ASN A 49 -6.44 12.51 -1.43
C ASN A 49 -5.97 11.28 -0.63
N PRO A 50 -5.09 11.48 0.38
CA PRO A 50 -4.59 10.40 1.22
C PRO A 50 -5.66 9.65 2.02
N VAL A 51 -6.70 10.34 2.48
CA VAL A 51 -7.73 9.76 3.36
C VAL A 51 -8.49 8.64 2.63
N SER A 52 -8.89 8.88 1.38
CA SER A 52 -9.56 7.88 0.54
C SER A 52 -8.66 6.68 0.28
N LEU A 53 -7.36 6.91 0.05
CA LEU A 53 -6.40 5.83 -0.15
C LEU A 53 -6.25 4.98 1.10
N ILE A 54 -6.00 5.61 2.26
CA ILE A 54 -5.83 4.92 3.55
C ILE A 54 -7.06 4.06 3.86
N ASN A 55 -8.26 4.62 3.64
CA ASN A 55 -9.50 3.88 3.86
C ASN A 55 -9.59 2.63 2.99
N ASP A 56 -9.30 2.72 1.68
CA ASP A 56 -9.36 1.55 0.79
C ASP A 56 -8.27 0.53 1.13
N PHE A 57 -7.04 1.00 1.40
CA PHE A 57 -5.95 0.13 1.85
C PHE A 57 -6.33 -0.67 3.11
N VAL A 58 -6.85 0.00 4.15
CA VAL A 58 -7.26 -0.67 5.40
C VAL A 58 -8.34 -1.72 5.13
N HIS A 59 -9.36 -1.39 4.33
CA HIS A 59 -10.41 -2.35 3.98
C HIS A 59 -9.86 -3.58 3.26
N ARG A 60 -8.97 -3.39 2.28
CA ARG A 60 -8.35 -4.50 1.53
C ARG A 60 -7.46 -5.35 2.42
N ALA A 61 -6.57 -4.73 3.18
CA ALA A 61 -5.64 -5.43 4.06
C ALA A 61 -6.39 -6.25 5.13
N ILE A 62 -7.43 -5.67 5.74
CA ILE A 62 -8.28 -6.39 6.68
C ILE A 62 -9.04 -7.53 6.01
N GLY A 63 -9.61 -7.31 4.82
CA GLY A 63 -10.28 -8.35 4.06
C GLY A 63 -9.37 -9.56 3.80
N THR A 64 -8.11 -9.30 3.43
CA THR A 64 -7.08 -10.34 3.25
C THR A 64 -6.78 -11.08 4.55
N GLU A 65 -6.61 -10.38 5.68
CA GLU A 65 -6.31 -11.01 6.96
C GLU A 65 -7.49 -11.80 7.54
N ILE A 66 -8.73 -11.38 7.27
CA ILE A 66 -9.93 -12.18 7.56
C ILE A 66 -9.93 -13.46 6.73
N TRP A 67 -9.69 -13.35 5.42
CA TRP A 67 -9.65 -14.51 4.52
C TRP A 67 -8.56 -15.53 4.91
N ARG A 68 -7.40 -15.05 5.39
CA ARG A 68 -6.31 -15.89 5.91
C ARG A 68 -6.62 -16.53 7.27
N GLY A 69 -7.71 -16.15 7.93
CA GLY A 69 -8.02 -16.60 9.29
C GLY A 69 -7.15 -15.95 10.37
N ASN A 70 -6.42 -14.88 10.03
CA ASN A 70 -5.60 -14.13 10.98
C ASN A 70 -6.46 -13.17 11.82
N VAL A 71 -7.56 -12.64 11.27
CA VAL A 71 -8.54 -11.83 12.00
C VAL A 71 -9.83 -12.65 12.17
N THR A 72 -10.11 -13.07 13.40
CA THR A 72 -11.22 -13.99 13.72
C THR A 72 -12.27 -13.41 14.66
N ASP A 73 -12.01 -12.23 15.23
CA ASP A 73 -12.89 -11.57 16.19
C ASP A 73 -12.80 -10.05 16.08
N ALA A 74 -13.77 -9.36 16.69
CA ALA A 74 -13.89 -7.91 16.64
C ALA A 74 -12.73 -7.16 17.32
N LYS A 75 -12.12 -7.74 18.37
CA LYS A 75 -10.98 -7.11 19.06
C LYS A 75 -9.75 -7.13 18.17
N LYS A 76 -9.50 -8.25 17.49
CA LYS A 76 -8.41 -8.39 16.54
C LYS A 76 -8.64 -7.54 15.30
N LEU A 77 -9.87 -7.48 14.80
CA LEU A 77 -10.27 -6.55 13.73
C LEU A 77 -9.88 -5.10 14.08
N LEU A 78 -10.29 -4.60 15.26
CA LEU A 78 -9.98 -3.23 15.68
C LEU A 78 -8.46 -3.00 15.81
N THR A 79 -7.73 -3.99 16.31
CA THR A 79 -6.27 -3.91 16.51
C THR A 79 -5.54 -3.85 15.18
N GLU A 80 -5.88 -4.75 14.25
CA GLU A 80 -5.25 -4.80 12.93
C GLU A 80 -5.64 -3.58 12.07
N SER A 81 -6.87 -3.09 12.15
CA SER A 81 -7.29 -1.89 11.40
C SER A 81 -6.46 -0.68 11.79
N LYS A 82 -6.18 -0.51 13.10
CA LYS A 82 -5.31 0.55 13.60
C LYS A 82 -3.87 0.36 13.15
N ARG A 83 -3.35 -0.87 13.18
CA ARG A 83 -2.00 -1.20 12.72
C ARG A 83 -1.83 -0.88 11.24
N PHE A 84 -2.77 -1.29 10.38
CA PHE A 84 -2.74 -0.99 8.96
C PHE A 84 -2.85 0.51 8.68
N ALA A 85 -3.76 1.22 9.35
CA ALA A 85 -3.86 2.67 9.20
C ALA A 85 -2.53 3.36 9.55
N ALA A 86 -1.87 2.95 10.64
CA ALA A 86 -0.58 3.50 11.04
C ALA A 86 0.55 3.19 10.04
N LEU A 87 0.58 1.96 9.47
CA LEU A 87 1.56 1.60 8.44
C LEU A 87 1.37 2.43 7.17
N CYS A 88 0.12 2.64 6.74
CA CYS A 88 -0.17 3.47 5.57
C CYS A 88 0.18 4.93 5.80
N GLN A 89 -0.13 5.47 7.00
CA GLN A 89 0.30 6.82 7.38
C GLN A 89 1.82 6.96 7.34
N SER A 90 2.57 6.02 7.94
CA SER A 90 4.03 6.04 7.91
C SER A 90 4.57 5.98 6.48
N ALA A 91 3.91 5.27 5.58
CA ALA A 91 4.30 5.25 4.17
C ALA A 91 4.07 6.59 3.48
N PHE A 92 2.97 7.30 3.80
CA PHE A 92 2.76 8.67 3.32
C PHE A 92 3.81 9.65 3.85
N ASP A 93 4.21 9.51 5.12
CA ASP A 93 5.24 10.35 5.71
C ASP A 93 6.59 10.15 4.99
N GLN A 94 6.97 8.91 4.69
CA GLN A 94 8.16 8.60 3.87
C GLN A 94 8.05 9.18 2.46
N LEU A 95 6.92 8.96 1.79
CA LEU A 95 6.67 9.45 0.43
C LEU A 95 6.75 10.98 0.31
N ASN A 96 6.45 11.70 1.40
CA ASN A 96 6.55 13.15 1.44
C ASN A 96 7.95 13.65 1.86
N ASN A 97 8.64 12.94 2.75
CA ASN A 97 9.98 13.31 3.21
C ASN A 97 11.06 13.11 2.15
N ASP A 98 10.88 12.15 1.24
CA ASP A 98 11.78 11.95 0.09
C ASP A 98 11.78 13.14 -0.89
N LYS A 99 10.88 14.12 -0.73
CA LYS A 99 10.83 15.35 -1.53
C LYS A 99 11.60 16.54 -0.95
N GLU A 100 12.01 16.48 0.31
CA GLU A 100 12.79 17.59 0.92
C GLU A 100 14.29 17.48 0.62
N GLN A 101 14.72 16.45 -0.13
CA GLN A 101 16.12 16.20 -0.49
C GLN A 101 16.43 16.36 -2.00
N GLU A 102 15.47 16.83 -2.81
CA GLU A 102 15.69 17.27 -4.21
C GLU A 102 15.60 18.80 -4.31
#